data_AF-A0A7D9JVM3-F1
#
_entry.id   AF-A0A7D9JVM3-F1
#
_cell.length_a   1.000
_cell.length_b   1.000
_cell.length_c   1.000
_cell.angle_alpha   90.00
_cell.angle_beta   90.00
_cell.angle_gamma   90.00
#
_symmetry.space_group_name_H-M   'P 1'
#
loop_
_entity.id
_entity.type
_entity.pdbx_description
1 polymer ?
#
loop_
_entity_poly.entity_id
_entity_poly.type
_entity_poly.pdbx_seq_one_letter_code
_entity_poly.pdbx_strand_id
1 'polypeptide(L)'
;MVNSSLSVVSLNVDGMRDPKRRRLMFDYLNRYEYDIALLQDTRILNNRECMQWNAECRCRGFWSVGTVHSRGVGILIRDPAKFEGISFDVDFDGRVCVCDLTFNGTPLRVVSCRWYRSVDFLVAAGQIFVNPP
;
A
#
# COMPACT_ATOMS: atom_id res chain seq x y z
N MET A 1 2.15 -5.71 29.21
CA MET A 1 1.38 -5.12 28.09
C MET A 1 2.27 -5.18 26.87
N VAL A 2 1.88 -5.95 25.84
CA VAL A 2 2.68 -6.04 24.61
C VAL A 2 2.51 -4.72 23.89
N ASN A 3 3.60 -3.97 23.75
CA ASN A 3 3.62 -2.71 23.02
C ASN A 3 3.60 -3.02 21.53
N SER A 4 2.43 -3.30 20.96
CA SER A 4 2.27 -3.63 19.54
C SER A 4 2.24 -2.34 18.72
N SER A 5 3.41 -1.78 18.41
CA SER A 5 3.53 -0.64 17.50
C SER A 5 3.17 -1.06 16.07
N LEU A 6 2.38 -0.24 15.37
CA LEU A 6 2.08 -0.43 13.94
C LEU A 6 3.19 0.21 13.10
N SER A 7 3.82 -0.57 12.22
CA SER A 7 4.85 -0.08 11.31
C SER A 7 4.27 0.15 9.90
N VAL A 8 4.45 1.37 9.38
CA VAL A 8 3.95 1.76 8.05
C VAL A 8 5.07 2.40 7.24
N VAL A 9 5.15 2.07 5.96
CA VAL A 9 6.08 2.71 5.01
C VAL A 9 5.32 3.26 3.82
N SER A 10 5.75 4.39 3.28
CA SER A 10 5.29 4.89 1.98
C SER A 10 6.45 5.03 1.01
N LEU A 11 6.29 4.50 -0.21
CA LEU A 11 7.33 4.46 -1.23
C LEU A 11 6.76 4.77 -2.61
N ASN A 12 7.31 5.80 -3.27
CA ASN A 12 7.18 5.91 -4.71
C ASN A 12 8.17 4.93 -5.36
N VAL A 13 7.64 3.90 -6.02
CA VAL A 13 8.45 2.80 -6.56
C VAL A 13 8.94 3.05 -8.00
N ASP A 14 8.45 4.12 -8.64
CA ASP A 14 8.77 4.48 -10.02
C ASP A 14 8.67 3.28 -10.99
N GLY A 15 7.58 2.54 -10.88
CA GLY A 15 7.23 1.39 -11.71
C GLY A 15 7.75 0.05 -11.24
N MET A 16 6.86 -0.94 -11.22
CA MET A 16 7.11 -2.33 -10.82
C MET A 16 6.76 -3.36 -11.92
N ARG A 17 6.60 -2.94 -13.18
CA ARG A 17 6.27 -3.89 -14.25
C ARG A 17 7.43 -4.81 -14.63
N ASP A 18 8.67 -4.30 -14.55
CA ASP A 18 9.86 -5.14 -14.72
C ASP A 18 9.94 -6.19 -13.59
N PRO A 19 9.98 -7.50 -13.89
CA PRO A 19 9.96 -8.55 -12.87
C PRO A 19 11.14 -8.50 -11.90
N LYS A 20 12.32 -8.06 -12.35
CA LYS A 20 13.51 -7.98 -11.47
C LYS A 20 13.35 -6.85 -10.45
N ARG A 21 12.96 -5.65 -10.90
CA ARG A 21 12.65 -4.51 -10.01
C ARG A 21 11.54 -4.85 -9.03
N ARG A 22 10.47 -5.50 -9.52
CA ARG A 22 9.33 -5.91 -8.67
C ARG A 22 9.76 -6.87 -7.57
N ARG A 23 10.53 -7.91 -7.93
CA ARG A 23 11.06 -8.85 -6.96
C ARG A 23 11.93 -8.17 -5.91
N LEU A 24 12.85 -7.28 -6.32
CA LEU A 24 13.68 -6.53 -5.39
C LEU A 24 12.86 -5.67 -4.43
N MET A 25 11.77 -5.04 -4.92
CA MET A 25 10.86 -4.27 -4.08
C MET A 25 10.12 -5.16 -3.07
N PHE A 26 9.60 -6.32 -3.49
CA PHE A 26 8.96 -7.25 -2.56
C PHE A 26 9.95 -7.85 -1.55
N ASP A 27 11.17 -8.17 -1.97
CA ASP A 27 12.24 -8.64 -1.08
C ASP A 27 12.63 -7.55 -0.06
N TYR A 28 12.67 -6.28 -0.48
CA TYR A 28 12.87 -5.13 0.41
C TYR A 28 11.76 -5.08 1.47
N LEU A 29 10.49 -5.06 1.05
CA LEU A 29 9.35 -4.98 1.97
C LEU A 29 9.31 -6.15 2.96
N ASN A 30 9.60 -7.36 2.48
CA ASN A 30 9.66 -8.55 3.31
C ASN A 30 10.81 -8.53 4.32
N ARG A 31 11.97 -7.97 3.95
CA ARG A 31 13.13 -7.84 4.85
C ARG A 31 12.87 -6.91 6.03
N TYR A 32 12.16 -5.81 5.81
CA TYR A 32 11.91 -4.80 6.84
C TYR A 32 10.62 -5.05 7.63
N GLU A 33 9.83 -6.06 7.25
CA GLU A 33 8.65 -6.54 7.97
C GLU A 33 7.59 -5.48 8.29
N TYR A 34 7.50 -4.41 7.49
CA TYR A 34 6.45 -3.40 7.63
C TYR A 34 5.07 -4.05 7.67
N ASP A 35 4.20 -3.61 8.58
CA ASP A 35 2.85 -4.16 8.68
C ASP A 35 1.99 -3.69 7.51
N ILE A 36 2.18 -2.43 7.10
CA ILE A 36 1.49 -1.80 5.96
C ILE A 36 2.52 -1.08 5.06
N ALA A 37 2.45 -1.29 3.75
CA ALA A 37 3.23 -0.53 2.78
C ALA A 37 2.31 0.18 1.78
N LEU A 38 2.54 1.47 1.57
CA LEU A 38 1.87 2.33 0.59
C LEU A 38 2.80 2.51 -0.60
N LEU A 39 2.36 2.11 -1.79
CA LEU A 39 3.16 2.17 -3.01
C LEU A 39 2.52 3.12 -4.02
N GLN A 40 3.31 4.03 -4.58
CA GLN A 40 2.85 4.93 -5.65
C GLN A 40 3.68 4.80 -6.93
N ASP A 41 3.08 5.20 -8.06
CA ASP A 41 3.62 5.04 -9.42
C ASP A 41 3.96 3.58 -9.72
N THR A 42 3.12 2.64 -9.30
CA THR A 42 3.35 1.20 -9.48
C THR A 42 3.30 0.76 -10.94
N ARG A 43 2.55 1.51 -11.78
CA ARG A 43 2.25 1.22 -13.19
C ARG A 43 1.55 -0.15 -13.38
N ILE A 44 0.81 -0.62 -12.39
CA ILE A 44 -0.01 -1.84 -12.51
C ILE A 44 -1.17 -1.60 -13.48
N LEU A 45 -1.46 -2.54 -14.38
CA LEU A 45 -2.37 -2.26 -15.50
C LEU A 45 -3.77 -2.84 -15.36
N ASN A 46 -3.90 -4.00 -14.72
CA ASN A 46 -5.14 -4.77 -14.75
C ASN A 46 -5.21 -5.78 -13.62
N ASN A 47 -6.39 -6.34 -13.41
CA ASN A 47 -6.67 -7.31 -12.36
C ASN A 47 -5.81 -8.58 -12.45
N ARG A 48 -5.36 -8.97 -13.65
CA ARG A 48 -4.47 -10.13 -13.81
C ARG A 48 -3.09 -9.84 -13.20
N GLU A 49 -2.54 -8.66 -13.45
CA GLU A 49 -1.30 -8.21 -12.79
C GLU A 49 -1.51 -8.08 -11.27
N CYS A 50 -2.64 -7.56 -10.79
CA CYS A 50 -2.97 -7.50 -9.35
C CYS A 50 -2.89 -8.88 -8.68
N MET A 51 -3.55 -9.90 -9.27
CA MET A 51 -3.53 -11.26 -8.73
C MET A 51 -2.12 -11.85 -8.72
N GLN A 52 -1.36 -11.64 -9.79
CA GLN A 52 0.03 -12.09 -9.88
C GLN A 52 0.90 -11.44 -8.80
N TRP A 53 0.79 -10.12 -8.63
CA TRP A 53 1.62 -9.36 -7.69
C TRP A 53 1.30 -9.70 -6.23
N ASN A 54 0.04 -9.97 -5.92
CA ASN A 54 -0.37 -10.48 -4.60
C ASN A 54 0.26 -11.85 -4.30
N ALA A 55 0.32 -12.75 -5.29
CA ALA A 55 0.98 -14.05 -5.14
C ALA A 55 2.50 -13.91 -4.95
N GLU A 56 3.13 -12.99 -5.69
CA GLU A 56 4.58 -12.73 -5.62
C GLU A 56 5.00 -12.07 -4.30
N CYS A 57 4.23 -11.10 -3.80
CA CYS A 57 4.57 -10.39 -2.55
C CYS A 57 4.32 -11.22 -1.29
N ARG A 58 3.55 -12.32 -1.39
CA ARG A 58 3.07 -13.13 -0.24
C ARG A 58 2.36 -12.28 0.82
N CYS A 59 1.64 -11.28 0.35
CA CYS A 59 0.98 -10.26 1.14
C CYS A 59 -0.42 -10.02 0.56
N ARG A 60 -1.29 -9.33 1.29
CA ARG A 60 -2.59 -8.90 0.77
C ARG A 60 -2.46 -7.51 0.19
N GLY A 61 -2.40 -7.40 -1.13
CA GLY A 61 -2.37 -6.14 -1.85
C GLY A 61 -3.74 -5.69 -2.36
N PHE A 62 -4.04 -4.41 -2.14
CA PHE A 62 -5.15 -3.67 -2.72
C PHE A 62 -4.59 -2.64 -3.69
N TRP A 63 -5.16 -2.53 -4.88
CA TRP A 63 -4.54 -1.79 -5.98
C TRP A 63 -5.57 -0.93 -6.70
N SER A 64 -5.24 0.35 -6.89
CA SER A 64 -5.85 1.18 -7.91
C SER A 64 -4.99 1.11 -9.17
N VAL A 65 -5.55 0.63 -10.27
CA VAL A 65 -4.80 0.39 -11.52
C VAL A 65 -4.43 1.70 -12.21
N GLY A 66 -3.21 1.76 -12.73
CA GLY A 66 -2.68 2.90 -13.47
C GLY A 66 -2.68 2.67 -14.98
N THR A 67 -1.77 3.36 -15.65
CA THR A 67 -1.52 3.25 -17.08
C THR A 67 -0.11 2.72 -17.34
N VAL A 68 0.21 2.39 -18.59
CA VAL A 68 1.55 1.94 -19.00
C VAL A 68 2.63 2.96 -18.65
N HIS A 69 2.30 4.25 -18.70
CA HIS A 69 3.27 5.34 -18.58
C HIS A 69 3.27 6.00 -17.19
N SER A 70 2.20 5.85 -16.40
CA SER A 70 2.06 6.59 -15.14
C SER A 70 1.00 6.01 -14.22
N ARG A 71 1.01 6.46 -12.96
CA ARG A 71 0.00 6.15 -11.94
C ARG A 71 0.04 4.69 -11.49
N GLY A 72 -0.97 4.30 -10.74
CA GLY A 72 -1.04 3.05 -10.03
C GLY A 72 -0.60 3.28 -8.60
N VAL A 73 -1.50 2.98 -7.67
CA VAL A 73 -1.20 3.03 -6.23
C VAL A 73 -1.67 1.73 -5.58
N GLY A 74 -1.06 1.39 -4.46
CA GLY A 74 -1.47 0.19 -3.73
C GLY A 74 -1.17 0.24 -2.25
N ILE A 75 -1.97 -0.51 -1.51
CA ILE A 75 -1.79 -0.76 -0.08
C ILE A 75 -1.50 -2.25 0.07
N LEU A 76 -0.34 -2.58 0.63
CA LEU A 76 0.07 -3.93 0.96
C LEU A 76 -0.04 -4.16 2.45
N ILE A 77 -0.77 -5.20 2.85
CA ILE A 77 -0.87 -5.67 4.23
C ILE A 77 -0.10 -6.98 4.33
N ARG A 78 0.94 -7.01 5.17
CA ARG A 78 1.80 -8.18 5.35
C ARG A 78 1.07 -9.34 6.01
N ASP A 79 0.46 -9.08 7.16
CA ASP A 79 -0.28 -10.07 7.94
C ASP A 79 -1.71 -9.58 8.19
N PRO A 80 -2.67 -9.95 7.31
CA PRO A 80 -4.06 -9.56 7.45
C PRO A 80 -4.72 -10.04 8.75
N ALA A 81 -4.18 -11.07 9.43
CA ALA A 81 -4.74 -11.58 10.67
C ALA A 81 -4.54 -10.64 11.86
N LYS A 82 -3.62 -9.67 11.76
CA LYS A 82 -3.42 -8.61 12.77
C LYS A 82 -4.53 -7.55 12.77
N PHE A 83 -5.41 -7.58 11.78
CA PHE A 83 -6.38 -6.52 11.54
C PHE A 83 -7.79 -7.09 11.42
N GLU A 84 -8.75 -6.31 11.90
CA GLU A 84 -10.17 -6.63 11.81
C GLU A 84 -10.87 -5.69 10.83
N GLY A 85 -11.98 -6.13 10.24
CA GLY A 85 -12.85 -5.26 9.44
C GLY A 85 -12.22 -4.64 8.21
N ILE A 86 -11.19 -5.28 7.61
CA ILE A 86 -10.49 -4.75 6.45
C ILE A 86 -11.45 -4.54 5.28
N SER A 87 -11.67 -3.29 4.91
CA SER A 87 -12.37 -2.89 3.69
C SER A 87 -11.46 -1.98 2.86
N PHE A 88 -11.71 -1.91 1.55
CA PHE A 88 -10.92 -1.10 0.65
C PHE A 88 -11.79 -0.46 -0.42
N ASP A 89 -11.34 0.70 -0.89
CA ASP A 89 -11.93 1.41 -2.01
C ASP A 89 -10.81 2.05 -2.85
N VAL A 90 -11.06 2.20 -4.14
CA VAL A 90 -10.08 2.71 -5.10
C VAL A 90 -10.73 3.68 -6.06
N ASP A 91 -9.96 4.68 -6.49
CA ASP A 91 -10.42 5.55 -7.57
C ASP A 91 -10.36 4.84 -8.94
N PHE A 92 -11.04 5.41 -9.93
CA PHE A 92 -10.97 4.94 -11.31
C PHE A 92 -9.74 5.44 -12.07
N ASP A 93 -8.95 6.33 -11.46
CA ASP A 93 -7.88 7.07 -12.12
C ASP A 93 -6.46 6.58 -11.78
N GLY A 94 -6.33 5.59 -10.88
CA GLY A 94 -5.03 5.04 -10.47
C GLY A 94 -4.29 5.90 -9.46
N ARG A 95 -4.95 6.83 -8.77
CA ARG A 95 -4.32 7.82 -7.89
C ARG A 95 -4.61 7.63 -6.42
N VAL A 96 -5.67 6.93 -6.04
CA VAL A 96 -6.09 6.80 -4.64
C VAL A 96 -6.47 5.36 -4.34
N CYS A 97 -5.91 4.83 -3.25
CA CYS A 97 -6.35 3.60 -2.62
C CYS A 97 -6.62 3.91 -1.15
N VAL A 98 -7.81 3.58 -0.68
CA VAL A 98 -8.24 3.72 0.71
C VAL A 98 -8.41 2.33 1.30
N CYS A 99 -7.96 2.15 2.53
CA CYS A 99 -8.22 0.95 3.31
C CYS A 99 -8.65 1.33 4.72
N ASP A 100 -9.84 0.88 5.12
CA ASP A 100 -10.31 0.97 6.49
C ASP A 100 -10.06 -0.36 7.19
N LEU A 101 -9.51 -0.31 8.40
CA LEU A 101 -9.19 -1.49 9.19
C LEU A 101 -9.17 -1.14 10.67
N THR A 102 -9.25 -2.15 11.52
CA THR A 102 -9.12 -2.01 12.97
C THR A 102 -7.86 -2.73 13.45
N PHE A 103 -7.00 -2.02 14.20
CA PHE A 103 -5.79 -2.58 14.80
C PHE A 103 -5.89 -2.45 16.33
N ASN A 104 -5.83 -3.56 17.06
CA ASN A 104 -5.97 -3.62 18.52
C ASN A 104 -7.18 -2.81 19.04
N GLY A 105 -8.35 -2.97 18.41
CA GLY A 105 -9.57 -2.25 18.75
C GLY A 105 -9.62 -0.77 18.33
N THR A 106 -8.56 -0.24 17.70
CA THR A 106 -8.52 1.13 17.20
C THR A 106 -8.84 1.18 15.71
N PRO A 107 -9.88 1.91 15.27
CA PRO A 107 -10.17 2.07 13.84
C PRO A 107 -9.15 3.00 13.18
N LEU A 108 -8.67 2.60 12.01
CA LEU A 108 -7.67 3.29 11.21
C LEU A 108 -8.14 3.42 9.75
N ARG A 109 -7.86 4.58 9.14
CA ARG A 109 -8.02 4.80 7.70
C ARG A 109 -6.67 5.05 7.07
N VAL A 110 -6.28 4.13 6.19
CA VAL A 110 -5.02 4.18 5.45
C VAL A 110 -5.30 4.71 4.05
N VAL A 111 -4.59 5.75 3.62
CA VAL A 111 -4.76 6.29 2.26
C VAL A 111 -3.41 6.36 1.56
N SER A 112 -3.25 5.58 0.49
CA SER A 112 -2.14 5.74 -0.44
C SER A 112 -2.60 6.65 -1.57
N CYS A 113 -1.90 7.74 -1.84
CA CYS A 113 -2.30 8.65 -2.90
C CYS A 113 -1.15 9.25 -3.71
N ARG A 114 -1.38 9.46 -5.01
CA ARG A 114 -0.41 10.08 -5.91
C ARG A 114 -0.89 11.44 -6.39
N TRP A 115 -0.32 12.50 -5.81
CA TRP A 115 -0.46 13.87 -6.31
C TRP A 115 0.78 14.33 -7.10
N TYR A 116 0.60 15.28 -8.02
CA TYR A 116 1.63 15.77 -8.95
C TYR A 116 2.91 16.34 -8.27
N ARG A 117 2.92 16.51 -6.93
CA ARG A 117 4.05 16.99 -6.12
C ARG A 117 4.18 16.36 -4.70
N SER A 118 3.78 15.09 -4.54
CA SER A 118 4.06 14.17 -3.39
C SER A 118 3.61 14.58 -1.98
N VAL A 119 2.62 13.86 -1.43
CA VAL A 119 2.46 13.52 0.00
C VAL A 119 1.46 12.37 0.12
N ASP A 120 1.81 11.29 0.83
CA ASP A 120 0.86 10.25 1.27
C ASP A 120 0.38 10.55 2.69
N PHE A 121 -0.81 10.06 3.02
CA PHE A 121 -1.45 10.34 4.29
C PHE A 121 -1.97 9.06 4.93
N LEU A 122 -1.43 8.70 6.09
CA LEU A 122 -2.07 7.74 6.98
C LEU A 122 -2.95 8.52 7.97
N VAL A 123 -4.24 8.20 8.05
CA VAL A 123 -5.17 8.86 8.99
C VAL A 123 -5.61 7.85 10.06
N ALA A 124 -4.92 7.86 11.20
CA ALA A 124 -5.32 7.07 12.37
C ALA A 124 -6.14 7.95 13.31
N ALA A 125 -7.43 7.67 13.51
CA ALA A 125 -8.26 8.32 14.53
C ALA A 125 -8.12 9.87 14.63
N GLY A 126 -8.03 10.56 13.48
CA GLY A 126 -7.87 12.02 13.41
C GLY A 126 -6.43 12.55 13.41
N GLN A 127 -5.42 11.68 13.47
CA GLN A 127 -4.01 12.04 13.28
C GLN A 127 -3.56 11.71 11.86
N ILE A 128 -3.04 12.74 11.17
CA ILE A 128 -2.46 12.62 9.83
C ILE A 128 -0.95 12.38 10.00
N PHE A 129 -0.47 11.22 9.55
CA PHE A 129 0.96 10.95 9.42
C PHE A 129 1.37 11.24 7.99
N VAL A 130 2.26 12.22 7.84
CA VAL A 130 2.88 12.63 6.57
C VAL A 130 4.35 12.22 6.67
N ASN A 131 4.88 11.55 5.65
CA ASN A 131 6.32 11.31 5.57
C ASN A 131 7.04 12.67 5.44
N PRO A 132 8.10 12.93 6.22
CA PRO A 132 8.93 14.11 5.97
C PRO A 132 9.58 14.02 4.57
N PRO A 133 9.83 15.17 3.93
CA PRO A 133 10.33 15.25 2.56
C PRO A 133 11.71 14.61 2.36
#